data_AF-A0A257GM99-F1
#
_entry.id   AF-A0A257GM99-F1
#
_cell.length_a   1.000
_cell.length_b   1.000
_cell.length_c   1.000
_cell.angle_alpha   90.00
_cell.angle_beta   90.00
_cell.angle_gamma   90.00
#
_symmetry.space_group_name_H-M   'P 1'
#
loop_
_entity.id
_entity.type
_entity.pdbx_description
1 polymer ?
#
loop_
_entity_poly.entity_id
_entity_poly.type
_entity_poly.pdbx_seq_one_letter_code
_entity_poly.pdbx_strand_id
1 'polypeptide(L)'
;MAKLHYAGLAKAVSRFCGRPSTFLLACGVIAVWIITGPLFGYSDTWQLVINTGTTIVTFLMVFLIQNTQNRDTQAIQLKLDELIRATKGAHNALLDLEELDEKALEAFRIRYEALARDARNLQSAGGTDTDSPEA
;
A
#
# COMPACT_ATOMS: atom_id res chain seq x y z
N MET A 1 22.91 10.35 -4.72
CA MET A 1 23.03 9.66 -6.03
C MET A 1 22.47 8.23 -6.00
N ALA A 2 22.76 7.40 -4.98
CA ALA A 2 22.24 6.01 -4.90
C ALA A 2 20.70 5.87 -4.78
N LYS A 3 20.01 6.76 -4.04
CA LYS A 3 18.53 6.72 -3.88
C LYS A 3 17.77 6.84 -5.21
N LEU A 4 18.30 7.60 -6.18
CA LEU A 4 17.68 7.80 -7.49
C LEU A 4 17.77 6.54 -8.38
N HIS A 5 18.84 5.76 -8.26
CA HIS A 5 19.01 4.52 -9.03
C HIS A 5 18.11 3.39 -8.50
N TYR A 6 18.01 3.23 -7.18
CA TYR A 6 17.16 2.20 -6.57
C TYR A 6 15.68 2.42 -6.93
N ALA A 7 15.15 3.62 -6.73
CA ALA A 7 13.75 3.91 -7.01
C ALA A 7 13.39 3.73 -8.49
N GLY A 8 14.30 4.10 -9.41
CA GLY A 8 14.12 3.88 -10.85
C GLY A 8 14.10 2.41 -11.22
N LEU A 9 15.05 1.62 -10.70
CA LEU A 9 15.12 0.18 -10.92
C LEU A 9 13.90 -0.54 -10.32
N ALA A 10 13.54 -0.21 -9.09
CA ALA A 10 12.38 -0.78 -8.42
C ALA A 10 11.08 -0.52 -9.19
N LYS A 11 10.92 0.69 -9.74
CA LYS A 11 9.76 1.06 -10.56
C LYS A 11 9.74 0.32 -11.90
N ALA A 12 10.89 0.15 -12.55
CA ALA A 12 11.01 -0.60 -13.79
C ALA A 12 10.67 -2.09 -13.58
N VAL A 13 11.22 -2.70 -12.53
CA VAL A 13 10.95 -4.11 -12.18
C VAL A 13 9.48 -4.29 -11.78
N SER A 14 8.93 -3.42 -10.92
CA SER A 14 7.51 -3.47 -10.53
C SER A 14 6.58 -3.38 -11.74
N ARG A 15 6.84 -2.46 -12.68
CA ARG A 15 6.08 -2.34 -13.93
C ARG A 15 6.22 -3.57 -14.82
N PHE A 16 7.39 -4.20 -14.85
CA PHE A 16 7.62 -5.43 -15.60
C PHE A 16 6.86 -6.61 -14.97
N CYS A 17 6.96 -6.80 -13.65
CA CYS A 17 6.26 -7.84 -12.89
C CYS A 17 4.73 -7.73 -12.99
N GLY A 18 4.18 -6.52 -13.09
CA GLY A 18 2.73 -6.30 -13.21
C GLY A 18 2.11 -6.58 -14.60
N ARG A 19 2.90 -6.97 -15.62
CA ARG A 19 2.39 -7.21 -16.97
C ARG A 19 1.86 -8.65 -17.13
N PRO A 20 0.73 -8.87 -17.83
CA PRO A 20 0.23 -10.21 -18.15
C PRO A 20 1.25 -11.11 -18.86
N SER A 21 2.10 -10.52 -19.72
CA SER A 21 3.18 -11.23 -20.40
C SER A 21 4.21 -11.85 -19.44
N THR A 22 4.45 -11.21 -18.31
CA THR A 22 5.42 -11.65 -17.30
C THR A 22 4.87 -12.81 -16.49
N PHE A 23 3.55 -12.83 -16.25
CA PHE A 23 2.87 -13.98 -15.68
C PHE A 23 2.98 -15.22 -16.59
N LEU A 24 2.75 -15.05 -17.90
CA LEU A 24 2.93 -16.13 -18.87
C LEU A 24 4.37 -16.64 -18.91
N LEU A 25 5.36 -15.74 -18.85
CA LEU A 25 6.77 -16.12 -18.74
C LEU A 25 7.03 -16.94 -17.47
N ALA A 26 6.49 -16.52 -16.31
CA ALA A 26 6.64 -17.26 -15.06
C ALA A 26 6.00 -18.66 -15.12
N CYS A 27 4.81 -18.79 -15.70
CA CYS A 27 4.19 -20.08 -15.97
C CYS A 27 5.08 -20.95 -16.88
N GLY A 28 5.69 -20.37 -17.92
CA GLY A 28 6.63 -21.05 -18.79
C GLY A 28 7.86 -21.56 -18.05
N VAL A 29 8.45 -20.76 -17.16
CA VAL A 29 9.58 -21.18 -16.30
C VAL A 29 9.18 -22.37 -15.42
N ILE A 30 8.00 -22.33 -14.80
CA ILE A 30 7.48 -23.45 -13.98
C ILE A 30 7.26 -24.70 -14.83
N ALA A 31 6.69 -24.55 -16.04
CA ALA A 31 6.47 -25.67 -16.95
C ALA A 31 7.80 -26.32 -17.38
N VAL A 32 8.80 -25.53 -17.75
CA VAL A 32 10.15 -26.03 -18.09
C VAL A 32 10.76 -26.74 -16.88
N TRP A 33 10.65 -26.17 -15.68
CA TRP A 33 11.14 -26.81 -14.46
C TRP A 33 10.47 -28.18 -14.24
N ILE A 34 9.15 -28.30 -14.37
CA ILE A 34 8.42 -29.58 -14.29
C ILE A 34 8.94 -30.59 -15.32
N ILE A 35 9.11 -30.18 -16.58
CA ILE A 35 9.59 -31.05 -17.66
C ILE A 35 11.01 -31.55 -17.40
N THR A 36 11.86 -30.75 -16.75
CA THR A 36 13.20 -31.20 -16.34
C THR A 36 13.18 -32.18 -15.16
N GLY A 37 12.10 -32.25 -14.37
CA GLY A 37 11.97 -33.13 -13.20
C GLY A 37 12.28 -34.61 -13.48
N PRO A 38 11.66 -35.24 -14.51
CA PRO A 38 11.97 -36.62 -14.89
C PRO A 38 13.43 -36.88 -15.26
N LEU A 39 14.12 -35.91 -15.88
CA LEU A 39 15.54 -36.04 -16.24
C LEU A 39 16.45 -36.12 -15.00
N PHE A 40 16.03 -35.47 -13.91
CA PHE A 40 16.74 -35.45 -12.63
C PHE A 40 16.12 -36.39 -11.58
N GLY A 41 15.20 -37.28 -11.98
CA GLY A 41 14.52 -38.21 -11.08
C GLY A 41 13.77 -37.53 -9.92
N TYR A 42 13.32 -36.29 -10.11
CA TYR A 42 12.70 -35.46 -9.05
C TYR A 42 13.57 -35.32 -7.78
N SER A 43 14.90 -35.27 -7.94
CA SER A 43 15.88 -35.15 -6.85
C SER A 43 15.67 -33.97 -5.90
N ASP A 44 16.22 -34.08 -4.70
CA ASP A 44 16.21 -33.02 -3.68
C ASP A 44 16.88 -31.74 -4.20
N THR A 45 17.96 -31.84 -4.99
CA THR A 45 18.62 -30.67 -5.58
C THR A 45 17.72 -29.96 -6.58
N TRP A 46 16.96 -30.69 -7.39
CA TRP A 46 16.01 -30.11 -8.34
C TRP A 46 14.87 -29.35 -7.65
N GLN A 47 14.37 -29.87 -6.52
CA GLN A 47 13.39 -29.18 -5.67
C GLN A 47 14.00 -27.98 -4.94
N LEU A 48 15.22 -28.12 -4.43
CA LEU A 48 15.93 -27.06 -3.71
C LEU A 48 16.09 -25.82 -4.59
N VAL A 49 16.48 -25.99 -5.87
CA VAL A 49 16.70 -24.86 -6.79
C VAL A 49 15.45 -23.99 -6.92
N ILE A 50 14.26 -24.58 -7.13
CA ILE A 50 13.04 -23.78 -7.29
C ILE A 50 12.59 -23.14 -5.98
N ASN A 51 12.72 -23.86 -4.86
CA ASN A 51 12.34 -23.36 -3.54
C ASN A 51 13.23 -22.21 -3.11
N THR A 52 14.55 -22.35 -3.23
CA THR A 52 15.51 -21.31 -2.92
C THR A 52 15.35 -20.11 -3.85
N GLY A 53 15.20 -20.34 -5.16
CA GLY A 53 15.00 -19.27 -6.14
C GLY A 53 13.73 -18.46 -5.87
N THR A 54 12.61 -19.14 -5.66
CA THR A 54 11.32 -18.47 -5.38
C THR A 54 11.36 -17.71 -4.06
N THR A 55 12.04 -18.24 -3.04
CA THR A 55 12.20 -17.55 -1.75
C THR A 55 12.96 -16.25 -1.91
N ILE A 56 14.10 -16.25 -2.63
CA ILE A 56 14.88 -15.04 -2.91
C ILE A 56 14.03 -14.02 -3.69
N VAL A 57 13.34 -14.46 -4.75
CA VAL A 57 12.47 -13.58 -5.54
C VAL A 57 11.35 -13.00 -4.69
N THR A 58 10.72 -13.80 -3.84
CA THR A 58 9.65 -13.35 -2.93
C THR A 58 10.18 -12.33 -1.94
N PHE A 59 11.35 -12.57 -1.34
CA PHE A 59 11.98 -11.62 -0.43
C PHE A 59 12.27 -10.27 -1.11
N LEU A 60 12.82 -10.29 -2.33
CA LEU A 60 13.01 -9.08 -3.12
C LEU A 60 11.68 -8.41 -3.49
N MET A 61 10.66 -9.19 -3.84
CA MET A 61 9.33 -8.70 -4.19
C MET A 61 8.69 -7.94 -3.04
N VAL A 62 8.87 -8.36 -1.78
CA VAL A 62 8.37 -7.63 -0.61
C VAL A 62 8.90 -6.19 -0.59
N PHE A 63 10.22 -5.98 -0.80
CA PHE A 63 10.78 -4.63 -0.86
C PHE A 63 10.24 -3.82 -2.05
N LEU A 64 10.08 -4.46 -3.22
CA LEU A 64 9.55 -3.80 -4.41
C LEU A 64 8.08 -3.37 -4.22
N ILE A 65 7.28 -4.24 -3.62
CA ILE A 65 5.89 -3.97 -3.26
C ILE A 65 5.85 -2.84 -2.24
N GLN A 66 6.62 -2.90 -1.16
CA GLN A 66 6.67 -1.84 -0.15
C GLN A 66 7.08 -0.49 -0.75
N ASN A 67 8.09 -0.44 -1.63
CA ASN A 67 8.50 0.80 -2.29
C ASN A 67 7.40 1.36 -3.20
N THR A 68 6.69 0.49 -3.94
CA THR A 68 5.59 0.90 -4.81
C THR A 68 4.40 1.38 -3.98
N GLN A 69 3.99 0.60 -2.98
CA GLN A 69 2.88 0.90 -2.09
C GLN A 69 3.13 2.18 -1.28
N ASN A 70 4.31 2.37 -0.68
CA ASN A 70 4.63 3.57 0.08
C ASN A 70 4.45 4.85 -0.76
N ARG A 71 4.96 4.81 -2.01
CA ARG A 71 4.82 5.93 -2.94
C ARG A 71 3.38 6.18 -3.37
N ASP A 72 2.62 5.12 -3.59
CA ASP A 72 1.21 5.23 -3.99
C ASP A 72 0.35 5.73 -2.81
N THR A 73 0.64 5.33 -1.57
CA THR A 73 0.03 5.86 -0.33
C THR A 73 0.27 7.36 -0.19
N GLN A 74 1.52 7.83 -0.34
CA GLN A 74 1.85 9.26 -0.32
C GLN A 74 1.08 10.05 -1.39
N ALA A 75 0.93 9.49 -2.59
CA ALA A 75 0.17 10.14 -3.64
C ALA A 75 -1.35 10.19 -3.34
N ILE A 76 -1.88 9.22 -2.58
CA ILE A 76 -3.26 9.24 -2.10
C ILE A 76 -3.43 10.31 -1.03
N GLN A 77 -2.53 10.37 -0.05
CA GLN A 77 -2.54 11.37 1.02
C GLN A 77 -2.54 12.80 0.46
N LEU A 78 -1.62 13.12 -0.45
CA LEU A 78 -1.55 14.44 -1.08
C LEU A 78 -2.84 14.82 -1.85
N LYS A 79 -3.52 13.83 -2.46
CA LYS A 79 -4.82 14.07 -3.12
C LYS A 79 -5.93 14.33 -2.10
N LEU A 80 -5.94 13.61 -0.97
CA LEU A 80 -6.89 13.85 0.12
C LEU A 80 -6.67 15.23 0.75
N ASP A 81 -5.41 15.62 0.93
CA ASP A 81 -5.06 16.96 1.42
C ASP A 81 -5.57 18.07 0.50
N GLU A 82 -5.44 17.90 -0.82
CA GLU A 82 -6.00 18.85 -1.76
C GLU A 82 -7.54 18.91 -1.69
N LEU A 83 -8.20 17.76 -1.47
CA LEU A 83 -9.66 17.72 -1.27
C LEU A 83 -10.07 18.43 0.02
N ILE A 84 -9.36 18.21 1.14
CA ILE A 84 -9.61 18.92 2.40
C ILE A 84 -9.41 20.42 2.18
N ARG A 85 -8.30 20.84 1.56
CA ARG A 85 -8.01 22.25 1.28
C ARG A 85 -9.08 22.91 0.40
N ALA A 86 -9.59 22.19 -0.59
CA ALA A 86 -10.61 22.70 -1.52
C ALA A 86 -12.04 22.68 -0.96
N THR A 87 -12.30 21.92 0.11
CA THR A 87 -13.63 21.77 0.71
C THR A 87 -13.90 22.89 1.71
N LYS A 88 -14.94 23.71 1.45
CA LYS A 88 -15.37 24.75 2.40
C LYS A 88 -15.85 24.10 3.71
N GLY A 89 -15.42 24.66 4.84
CA GLY A 89 -15.76 24.14 6.17
C GLY A 89 -14.91 22.96 6.65
N ALA A 90 -13.99 22.45 5.82
CA ALA A 90 -13.05 21.42 6.24
C ALA A 90 -11.98 21.99 7.18
N HIS A 91 -11.51 21.16 8.11
CA HIS A 91 -10.52 21.55 9.09
C HIS A 91 -9.11 21.34 8.52
N ASN A 92 -8.43 22.43 8.13
CA ASN A 92 -7.04 22.38 7.63
C ASN A 92 -6.05 21.76 8.62
N ALA A 93 -6.40 21.71 9.92
CA ALA A 93 -5.60 21.03 10.93
C ALA A 93 -5.52 19.49 10.73
N LEU A 94 -6.30 18.92 9.80
CA LEU A 94 -6.24 17.50 9.41
C LEU A 94 -5.33 17.22 8.21
N LEU A 95 -4.75 18.26 7.60
CA LEU A 95 -3.74 18.08 6.58
C LEU A 95 -2.48 17.47 7.22
N ASP A 96 -1.81 16.57 6.51
CA ASP A 96 -0.52 15.99 6.93
C ASP A 96 -0.60 15.22 8.27
N LEU A 97 -1.75 14.59 8.56
CA LEU A 97 -1.97 13.81 9.80
C LEU A 97 -0.98 12.66 9.96
N GLU A 98 -0.53 12.05 8.87
CA GLU A 98 0.37 10.90 8.87
C GLU A 98 1.80 11.21 9.34
N GLU A 99 2.23 12.47 9.27
CA GLU A 99 3.56 12.91 9.70
C GLU A 99 3.56 13.38 11.17
N LEU A 100 2.39 13.43 11.81
CA LEU A 100 2.28 13.80 13.23
C LEU A 100 2.89 12.74 14.14
N ASP A 101 3.39 13.20 15.29
CA ASP A 101 3.79 12.28 16.35
C ASP A 101 2.57 11.57 16.95
N GLU A 102 2.82 10.42 17.58
CA GLU A 102 1.76 9.55 18.09
C GLU A 102 0.86 10.26 19.13
N LYS A 103 1.43 11.19 19.91
CA LYS A 103 0.68 11.96 20.91
C LYS A 103 -0.26 12.98 20.27
N ALA A 104 0.19 13.70 19.25
CA ALA A 104 -0.63 14.64 18.52
C ALA A 104 -1.72 13.91 17.73
N LEU A 105 -1.39 12.80 17.08
CA LEU A 105 -2.35 11.97 16.35
C LEU A 105 -3.45 11.43 17.28
N GLU A 106 -3.09 10.94 18.47
CA GLU A 106 -4.07 10.49 19.48
C GLU A 106 -4.94 11.64 19.99
N ALA A 107 -4.38 12.86 20.17
CA ALA A 107 -5.17 14.03 20.54
C ALA A 107 -6.23 14.39 19.48
N PHE A 108 -5.89 14.30 18.19
CA PHE A 108 -6.87 14.44 17.11
C PHE A 108 -7.92 13.34 17.16
N ARG A 109 -7.50 12.08 17.32
CA ARG A 109 -8.41 10.94 17.40
C ARG A 109 -9.43 11.10 18.53
N ILE A 110 -8.99 11.45 19.73
CA ILE A 110 -9.86 11.71 20.89
C ILE A 110 -10.87 12.82 20.57
N ARG A 111 -10.44 13.91 19.91
CA ARG A 111 -11.34 15.01 19.52
C ARG A 111 -12.44 14.54 18.57
N TYR A 112 -12.09 13.76 17.54
CA TYR A 112 -13.07 13.25 16.57
C TYR A 112 -13.99 12.18 17.16
N GLU A 113 -13.48 11.35 18.06
CA GLU A 113 -14.31 10.39 18.80
C GLU A 113 -15.34 11.11 19.69
N ALA A 114 -14.96 12.24 20.31
CA ALA A 114 -15.88 13.08 21.07
C ALA A 114 -16.94 13.72 20.15
N LEU A 115 -16.54 14.32 19.03
CA LEU A 115 -17.48 14.88 18.03
C LEU A 115 -18.46 13.82 17.53
N ALA A 116 -17.98 12.63 17.19
CA ALA A 116 -18.82 11.53 16.72
C ALA A 116 -19.77 11.03 17.82
N ARG A 117 -19.35 11.05 19.09
CA ARG A 117 -20.23 10.70 20.22
C ARG A 117 -21.33 11.75 20.40
N ASP A 118 -20.99 13.02 20.31
CA ASP A 118 -21.95 14.11 20.44
C ASP A 118 -22.98 14.09 19.30
N ALA A 119 -22.53 13.86 18.05
CA ALA A 119 -23.40 13.67 16.89
C ALA A 119 -24.37 12.47 17.07
N ARG A 120 -23.88 11.32 17.54
CA ARG A 120 -24.74 10.14 17.83
C ARG A 120 -25.78 10.43 18.91
N ASN A 121 -25.41 11.19 19.94
CA ASN A 121 -26.34 11.58 21.01
C ASN A 121 -27.42 12.53 20.47
N LEU A 122 -27.04 13.51 19.64
CA LEU A 122 -27.97 14.44 18.99
C LEU A 122 -28.92 13.71 18.02
N GLN A 123 -28.42 12.77 17.23
CA GLN A 123 -29.22 11.94 16.34
C GLN A 123 -30.22 11.07 17.12
N SER A 124 -29.79 10.50 18.26
CA SER A 124 -30.67 9.74 19.16
C SER A 124 -31.78 10.60 19.79
N ALA A 125 -31.55 11.90 19.91
CA ALA A 125 -32.52 12.89 20.38
C ALA A 125 -33.42 13.47 19.26
N GLY A 126 -33.30 12.97 18.02
CA GLY A 126 -34.10 13.39 16.85
C GLY A 126 -33.51 14.56 16.06
N GLY A 127 -32.25 14.91 16.27
CA GLY A 127 -31.52 15.93 15.50
C GLY A 127 -30.97 15.43 14.17
N THR A 128 -30.59 16.37 13.28
CA THR A 128 -29.92 16.08 12.00
C THR A 128 -28.43 15.75 12.20
N ASP A 129 -27.91 14.81 11.41
CA ASP A 129 -26.56 14.21 11.54
C ASP A 129 -25.41 15.07 10.97
N THR A 130 -25.73 16.15 10.26
CA THR A 130 -24.75 16.94 9.51
C THR A 130 -24.41 18.24 10.22
N ASP A 131 -23.28 18.23 10.94
CA ASP A 131 -22.63 19.43 11.50
C ASP A 131 -21.48 19.95 10.60
N SER A 132 -21.54 19.71 9.28
CA SER A 132 -20.71 20.55 8.40
C SER A 132 -21.26 21.96 8.52
N PRO A 133 -20.46 22.98 8.89
CA PRO A 133 -20.91 24.36 8.79
C PRO A 133 -21.15 24.65 7.31
N GLU A 134 -22.38 24.42 6.85
CA GLU A 134 -22.88 24.97 5.61
C GLU A 134 -22.79 26.50 5.77
N ALA A 135 -21.84 27.09 5.06
CA ALA A 135 -21.76 28.53 4.90
C ALA A 135 -22.88 29.01 3.97
#